data_AF-A0A3M2CRI2-F1
#
_entry.id   AF-A0A3M2CRI2-F1
#
_cell.length_a   1.000
_cell.length_b   1.000
_cell.length_c   1.000
_cell.angle_alpha   90.00
_cell.angle_beta   90.00
_cell.angle_gamma   90.00
#
_symmetry.space_group_name_H-M   'P 1'
#
loop_
_entity.id
_entity.type
_entity.pdbx_description
1 polymer ?
#
loop_
_entity_poly.entity_id
_entity_poly.type
_entity_poly.pdbx_seq_one_letter_code
_entity_poly.pdbx_strand_id
1 'polypeptide(L)'
;MIDGRTYYQILGVPEDALLSEIQRAWRKAVKAHHEDVVPAHERQAAKERMFQINEAYEVLSHPDKRAEYDNAHMLNGGSTIELVRRRVRRTKELLKQERSRLTRDDLTLIESVIDYLDPNTRTTCFRWLTELLHERPDLARFIVPLAFDEQLHGAPTLLFDALLETAAYAITWDRIYLYAEDIRTLEGKEHQESNYNQLARILCHRTDLAEHFVYPAFQEQASGCESNLLLTLLRVAPQAITQTSFDHYVDTVYEMRWVVCHQLRSYNEQAIGWILKARPDLVRKPENKKAPQELPFPLRS
;
A
#
# COMPACT_ATOMS: atom_id res chain seq x y z
N MET A 1 0.41 9.77 27.71
CA MET A 1 0.37 11.24 27.48
C MET A 1 1.78 11.77 27.46
N ILE A 2 2.09 12.73 26.59
CA ILE A 2 3.34 13.49 26.62
C ILE A 2 2.97 14.97 26.78
N ASP A 3 3.53 15.65 27.77
CA ASP A 3 3.22 17.04 28.13
C ASP A 3 1.70 17.31 28.31
N GLY A 4 0.97 16.37 28.93
CA GLY A 4 -0.48 16.47 29.12
C GLY A 4 -1.32 16.31 27.85
N ARG A 5 -0.71 16.01 26.69
CA ARG A 5 -1.42 15.72 25.44
C ARG A 5 -1.56 14.22 25.20
N THR A 6 -2.69 13.82 24.61
CA THR A 6 -2.92 12.44 24.15
C THR A 6 -2.10 12.15 22.88
N TYR A 7 -1.86 10.87 22.57
CA TYR A 7 -1.17 10.53 21.32
C TYR A 7 -1.94 10.99 20.07
N TYR A 8 -3.28 10.95 20.12
CA TYR A 8 -4.14 11.49 19.06
C TYR A 8 -3.96 13.00 18.86
N GLN A 9 -3.90 13.77 19.95
CA GLN A 9 -3.64 15.21 19.91
C GLN A 9 -2.24 15.54 19.39
N ILE A 10 -1.24 14.70 19.68
CA ILE A 10 0.13 14.88 19.19
C ILE A 10 0.19 14.73 17.68
N LEU A 11 -0.51 13.72 17.12
CA LEU A 11 -0.62 13.50 15.68
C LEU A 11 -1.65 14.42 14.99
N GLY A 12 -2.49 15.11 15.76
CA GLY A 12 -3.52 16.02 15.24
C GLY A 12 -4.69 15.29 14.57
N VAL A 13 -5.04 14.11 15.07
CA VAL A 13 -6.15 13.28 14.58
C VAL A 13 -7.22 13.09 15.67
N PRO A 14 -8.48 12.82 15.31
CA PRO A 14 -9.49 12.47 16.31
C PRO A 14 -9.17 11.12 16.99
N GLU A 15 -9.73 10.88 18.17
CA GLU A 15 -9.54 9.63 18.92
C GLU A 15 -10.13 8.40 18.20
N ASP A 16 -11.13 8.61 17.34
CA ASP A 16 -11.73 7.57 16.49
C ASP A 16 -11.10 7.50 15.08
N ALA A 17 -9.92 8.10 14.88
CA ALA A 17 -9.20 8.06 13.61
C ALA A 17 -8.87 6.62 13.19
N LEU A 18 -9.02 6.35 11.89
CA LEU A 18 -8.59 5.08 11.30
C LEU A 18 -7.05 4.97 11.28
N LEU A 19 -6.52 3.75 11.21
CA LEU A 19 -5.08 3.53 11.09
C LEU A 19 -4.47 4.28 9.89
N SER A 20 -5.21 4.38 8.77
CA SER A 20 -4.79 5.12 7.59
C SER A 20 -4.72 6.63 7.79
N GLU A 21 -5.60 7.18 8.61
CA GLU A 21 -5.57 8.59 8.98
C GLU A 21 -4.39 8.88 9.92
N ILE A 22 -4.11 7.96 10.86
CA ILE A 22 -2.95 8.01 11.76
C ILE A 22 -1.65 7.98 10.95
N GLN A 23 -1.49 7.04 10.01
CA GLN A 23 -0.31 6.96 9.14
C GLN A 23 -0.14 8.19 8.26
N ARG A 24 -1.23 8.68 7.66
CA ARG A 24 -1.20 9.88 6.82
C ARG A 24 -0.80 11.12 7.63
N ALA A 25 -1.34 11.26 8.85
CA ALA A 25 -0.99 12.35 9.75
C ALA A 25 0.47 12.27 10.19
N TRP A 26 0.97 11.08 10.53
CA TRP A 26 2.38 10.85 10.84
C TRP A 26 3.29 11.23 9.68
N ARG A 27 3.05 10.71 8.46
CA ARG A 27 3.85 11.05 7.25
C ARG A 27 3.89 12.56 7.00
N LYS A 28 2.74 13.24 7.12
CA LYS A 28 2.66 14.70 7.00
C LYS A 28 3.47 15.42 8.08
N ALA A 29 3.42 14.93 9.32
CA ALA A 29 4.14 15.51 10.44
C ALA A 29 5.65 15.30 10.34
N VAL A 30 6.10 14.11 9.92
CA VAL A 30 7.53 13.82 9.65
C VAL A 30 8.08 14.77 8.60
N LYS A 31 7.38 14.92 7.47
CA LYS A 31 7.78 15.85 6.42
C LYS A 31 7.84 17.31 6.89
N ALA A 32 6.96 17.72 7.81
CA ALA A 32 6.96 19.08 8.34
C ALA A 32 8.11 19.36 9.32
N HIS A 33 8.67 18.33 9.96
CA HIS A 33 9.67 18.46 11.02
C HIS A 33 11.06 17.89 10.66
N HIS A 34 11.29 17.50 9.40
CA HIS A 34 12.58 16.97 8.93
C HIS A 34 13.68 18.05 8.92
N GLU A 35 14.92 17.71 9.32
CA GLU A 35 16.04 18.66 9.47
C GLU A 35 16.38 19.45 8.20
N ASP A 36 16.04 18.90 7.04
CA ASP A 36 16.24 19.51 5.72
C ASP A 36 15.24 20.63 5.40
N VAL A 37 14.09 20.66 6.07
CA VAL A 37 13.01 21.63 5.83
C VAL A 37 12.87 22.65 6.95
N VAL A 38 13.30 22.34 8.17
CA VAL A 38 13.26 23.28 9.29
C VAL A 38 14.52 24.16 9.37
N PRO A 39 14.38 25.48 9.67
CA PRO A 39 15.51 26.38 9.90
C PRO A 39 16.43 25.89 11.02
N ALA A 40 17.73 26.20 10.92
CA ALA A 40 18.74 25.74 11.88
C ALA A 40 18.43 26.10 13.35
N HIS A 41 17.79 27.24 13.60
CA HIS A 41 17.40 27.68 14.93
C HIS A 41 16.19 26.93 15.52
N GLU A 42 15.38 26.27 14.68
CA GLU A 42 14.20 25.50 15.10
C GLU A 42 14.49 23.98 15.19
N ARG A 43 15.65 23.52 14.73
CA ARG A 43 15.99 22.09 14.68
C ARG A 43 15.83 21.37 16.01
N GLN A 44 16.19 22.02 17.12
CA GLN A 44 16.04 21.42 18.44
C GLN A 44 14.56 21.18 18.80
N ALA A 45 13.72 22.19 18.59
CA ALA A 45 12.28 22.08 18.80
C ALA A 45 11.64 21.06 17.84
N ALA A 46 12.11 21.01 16.59
CA ALA A 46 11.66 20.04 15.60
C ALA A 46 12.03 18.61 16.00
N LYS A 47 13.23 18.38 16.56
CA LYS A 47 13.64 17.07 17.12
C LYS A 47 12.75 16.63 18.26
N GLU A 48 12.48 17.51 19.21
CA GLU A 48 11.60 17.22 20.34
C GLU A 48 10.17 16.92 19.87
N ARG A 49 9.66 17.70 18.91
CA ARG A 49 8.35 17.43 18.29
C ARG A 49 8.33 16.11 17.55
N MET A 50 9.39 15.80 16.80
CA MET A 50 9.54 14.54 16.06
C MET A 50 9.55 13.34 16.99
N PHE A 51 10.27 13.43 18.12
CA PHE A 51 10.25 12.40 19.15
C PHE A 51 8.83 12.11 19.63
N GLN A 52 8.05 13.15 19.95
CA GLN A 52 6.66 12.99 20.36
C GLN A 52 5.78 12.37 19.28
N ILE A 53 5.97 12.80 18.03
CA ILE A 53 5.24 12.27 16.86
C ILE A 53 5.53 10.78 16.68
N ASN A 54 6.80 10.37 16.77
CA ASN A 54 7.19 8.98 16.61
C ASN A 54 6.70 8.12 17.77
N GLU A 55 6.78 8.59 19.01
CA GLU A 55 6.20 7.87 20.17
C GLU A 55 4.68 7.69 20.04
N ALA A 56 3.97 8.74 19.63
CA ALA A 56 2.52 8.67 19.40
C ALA A 56 2.19 7.69 18.27
N TYR A 57 2.94 7.73 17.17
CA TYR A 57 2.77 6.81 16.06
C TYR A 57 3.09 5.37 16.43
N GLU A 58 4.16 5.12 17.17
CA GLU A 58 4.56 3.78 17.60
C GLU A 58 3.47 3.09 18.42
N VAL A 59 2.76 3.83 19.26
CA VAL A 59 1.63 3.29 20.04
C VAL A 59 0.36 3.17 19.19
N LEU A 60 0.00 4.21 18.44
CA LEU A 60 -1.28 4.26 17.73
C LEU A 60 -1.31 3.45 16.43
N SER A 61 -0.15 3.15 15.83
CA SER A 61 -0.05 2.35 14.60
C SER A 61 -0.20 0.84 14.85
N HIS A 62 0.02 0.39 16.08
CA HIS A 62 -0.09 -1.02 16.45
C HIS A 62 -1.43 -1.28 17.14
N PRO A 63 -2.32 -2.15 16.59
CA PRO A 63 -3.65 -2.37 17.13
C PRO A 63 -3.66 -2.76 18.62
N ASP A 64 -2.75 -3.64 19.03
CA ASP A 64 -2.67 -4.12 20.42
C ASP A 64 -2.21 -3.01 21.36
N LYS A 65 -1.16 -2.26 20.99
CA LYS A 65 -0.64 -1.13 21.79
C LYS A 65 -1.66 0.01 21.87
N ARG A 66 -2.36 0.30 20.77
CA ARG A 66 -3.45 1.28 20.72
C ARG A 66 -4.59 0.85 21.65
N ALA A 67 -4.99 -0.41 21.60
CA ALA A 67 -6.02 -0.94 22.48
C ALA A 67 -5.61 -0.87 23.96
N GLU A 68 -4.38 -1.23 24.30
CA GLU A 68 -3.83 -1.08 25.65
C GLU A 68 -3.77 0.38 26.11
N TYR A 69 -3.29 1.28 25.24
CA TYR A 69 -3.24 2.71 25.49
C TYR A 69 -4.64 3.28 25.75
N ASP A 70 -5.58 2.96 24.86
CA ASP A 70 -6.98 3.36 24.98
C ASP A 70 -7.53 2.82 26.31
N ASN A 71 -7.29 1.53 26.63
CA ASN A 71 -7.70 0.84 27.87
C ASN A 71 -7.13 1.49 29.16
N ALA A 72 -5.86 1.84 29.16
CA ALA A 72 -5.20 2.51 30.29
C ALA A 72 -5.70 3.95 30.48
N HIS A 73 -6.01 4.65 29.39
CA HIS A 73 -6.60 5.99 29.43
C HIS A 73 -8.11 5.98 29.79
N MET A 74 -8.79 4.82 29.81
CA MET A 74 -10.23 4.69 30.15
C MET A 74 -10.55 4.94 31.62
N LEU A 75 -9.57 4.82 32.53
CA LEU A 75 -9.80 4.95 33.97
C LEU A 75 -10.20 6.38 34.40
N ASN A 76 -10.15 7.36 33.48
CA ASN A 76 -10.59 8.74 33.70
C ASN A 76 -11.82 9.17 32.86
N GLY A 77 -12.59 8.24 32.28
CA GLY A 77 -13.99 8.46 31.86
C GLY A 77 -14.25 9.37 30.64
N GLY A 78 -13.96 8.90 29.41
CA GLY A 78 -14.33 9.59 28.16
C GLY A 78 -15.37 8.84 27.31
N SER A 79 -16.35 9.58 26.74
CA SER A 79 -17.50 9.06 25.97
C SER A 79 -17.16 8.29 24.67
N THR A 80 -15.94 8.46 24.13
CA THR A 80 -15.51 7.92 22.84
C THR A 80 -15.33 6.40 22.85
N ILE A 81 -14.91 5.81 23.98
CA ILE A 81 -14.66 4.37 24.11
C ILE A 81 -15.95 3.55 24.25
N GLU A 82 -16.93 4.07 24.98
CA GLU A 82 -18.27 3.48 25.03
C GLU A 82 -18.90 3.53 23.63
N LEU A 83 -18.61 4.58 22.86
CA LEU A 83 -19.02 4.70 21.47
C LEU A 83 -18.32 3.65 20.58
N VAL A 84 -17.01 3.40 20.71
CA VAL A 84 -16.32 2.30 20.01
C VAL A 84 -16.90 0.94 20.42
N ARG A 85 -17.11 0.66 21.71
CA ARG A 85 -17.75 -0.59 22.18
C ARG A 85 -19.16 -0.76 21.61
N ARG A 86 -19.94 0.32 21.54
CA ARG A 86 -21.27 0.33 20.91
C ARG A 86 -21.18 0.06 19.41
N ARG A 87 -20.22 0.66 18.70
CA ARG A 87 -19.95 0.42 17.28
C ARG A 87 -19.52 -1.03 17.02
N VAL A 88 -18.69 -1.62 17.89
CA VAL A 88 -18.27 -3.04 17.83
C VAL A 88 -19.47 -3.97 18.07
N ARG A 89 -20.30 -3.71 19.08
CA ARG A 89 -21.53 -4.51 19.32
C ARG A 89 -22.46 -4.44 18.11
N ARG A 90 -22.71 -3.24 17.58
CA ARG A 90 -23.52 -3.02 16.38
C ARG A 90 -22.94 -3.74 15.16
N THR A 91 -21.62 -3.72 14.98
CA THR A 91 -20.94 -4.47 13.91
C THR A 91 -21.16 -5.97 14.04
N LYS A 92 -21.03 -6.53 15.26
CA LYS A 92 -21.33 -7.95 15.53
C LYS A 92 -22.80 -8.32 15.27
N GLU A 93 -23.73 -7.38 15.45
CA GLU A 93 -25.15 -7.55 15.09
C GLU A 93 -25.36 -7.51 13.58
N LEU A 94 -24.74 -6.55 12.87
CA LEU A 94 -24.80 -6.42 11.41
C LEU A 94 -24.26 -7.67 10.70
N LEU A 95 -23.15 -8.24 11.20
CA LEU A 95 -22.59 -9.49 10.66
C LEU A 95 -23.56 -10.68 10.74
N LYS A 96 -24.59 -10.61 11.58
CA LYS A 96 -25.64 -11.65 11.73
C LYS A 96 -26.91 -11.35 10.93
N GLN A 97 -27.02 -10.19 10.30
CA GLN A 97 -28.21 -9.80 9.52
C GLN A 97 -28.19 -10.36 8.09
N GLU A 98 -29.35 -10.35 7.44
CA GLU A 98 -29.46 -10.64 6.00
C GLU A 98 -28.63 -9.64 5.20
N ARG A 99 -27.72 -10.17 4.37
CA ARG A 99 -26.79 -9.41 3.52
C ARG A 99 -27.48 -8.41 2.59
N SER A 100 -28.71 -8.71 2.15
CA SER A 100 -29.51 -7.85 1.29
C SER A 100 -29.90 -6.50 1.91
N ARG A 101 -29.87 -6.38 3.25
CA ARG A 101 -30.33 -5.19 3.99
C ARG A 101 -29.22 -4.19 4.33
N LEU A 102 -27.97 -4.52 4.02
CA LEU A 102 -26.83 -3.68 4.39
C LEU A 102 -26.83 -2.37 3.62
N THR A 103 -26.61 -1.30 4.38
CA THR A 103 -26.45 0.05 3.84
C THR A 103 -24.97 0.43 3.75
N ARG A 104 -24.69 1.53 3.04
CA ARG A 104 -23.34 2.11 2.98
C ARG A 104 -22.83 2.49 4.37
N ASP A 105 -23.70 3.06 5.21
CA ASP A 105 -23.34 3.50 6.56
C ASP A 105 -22.93 2.33 7.45
N ASP A 106 -23.50 1.15 7.20
CA ASP A 106 -23.12 -0.08 7.92
C ASP A 106 -21.71 -0.55 7.53
N LEU A 107 -21.31 -0.42 6.26
CA LEU A 107 -19.94 -0.72 5.83
C LEU A 107 -18.93 0.26 6.40
N THR A 108 -19.23 1.56 6.37
CA THR A 108 -18.38 2.59 6.99
C THR A 108 -18.24 2.37 8.50
N LEU A 109 -19.31 1.89 9.15
CA LEU A 109 -19.24 1.50 10.55
C LEU A 109 -18.31 0.30 10.76
N ILE A 110 -18.41 -0.75 9.94
CA ILE A 110 -17.55 -1.93 10.00
C ILE A 110 -16.08 -1.54 9.84
N GLU A 111 -15.78 -0.73 8.81
CA GLU A 111 -14.45 -0.16 8.57
C GLU A 111 -13.94 0.61 9.79
N SER A 112 -14.77 1.47 10.39
CA SER A 112 -14.41 2.26 11.57
C SER A 112 -14.04 1.46 12.82
N VAL A 113 -14.41 0.17 12.88
CA VAL A 113 -14.15 -0.66 14.04
C VAL A 113 -13.24 -1.86 13.76
N ILE A 114 -12.85 -2.10 12.51
CA ILE A 114 -12.21 -3.36 12.12
C ILE A 114 -10.87 -3.59 12.83
N ASP A 115 -10.14 -2.50 13.06
CA ASP A 115 -8.87 -2.48 13.80
C ASP A 115 -9.06 -2.82 15.30
N TYR A 116 -10.26 -2.58 15.84
CA TYR A 116 -10.62 -2.87 17.22
C TYR A 116 -11.20 -4.28 17.42
N LEU A 117 -11.42 -5.04 16.35
CA LEU A 117 -11.90 -6.42 16.44
C LEU A 117 -10.74 -7.37 16.78
N ASP A 118 -11.04 -8.36 17.63
CA ASP A 118 -10.13 -9.47 17.88
C ASP A 118 -9.84 -10.25 16.58
N PRO A 119 -8.67 -10.93 16.45
CA PRO A 119 -8.26 -11.56 15.19
C PRO A 119 -9.28 -12.53 14.59
N ASN A 120 -9.98 -13.30 15.43
CA ASN A 120 -10.99 -14.27 14.98
C ASN A 120 -12.23 -13.57 14.43
N THR A 121 -12.72 -12.54 15.13
CA THR A 121 -13.84 -11.73 14.67
C THR A 121 -13.48 -10.97 13.39
N ARG A 122 -12.26 -10.41 13.32
CA ARG A 122 -11.77 -9.70 12.12
C ARG A 122 -11.72 -10.63 10.91
N THR A 123 -11.17 -11.82 11.07
CA THR A 123 -11.15 -12.88 10.03
C THR A 123 -12.56 -13.22 9.54
N THR A 124 -13.50 -13.37 10.48
CA THR A 124 -14.89 -13.68 10.16
C THR A 124 -15.55 -12.53 9.40
N CYS A 125 -15.28 -11.28 9.82
CA CYS A 125 -15.72 -10.08 9.13
C CYS A 125 -15.19 -10.01 7.71
N PHE A 126 -13.89 -10.24 7.50
CA PHE A 126 -13.26 -10.22 6.19
C PHE A 126 -13.85 -11.25 5.23
N ARG A 127 -13.98 -12.51 5.68
CA ARG A 127 -14.63 -13.57 4.89
C ARG A 127 -16.06 -13.18 4.51
N TRP A 128 -16.79 -12.63 5.46
CA TRP A 128 -18.16 -12.20 5.22
C TRP A 128 -18.23 -11.03 4.22
N LEU A 129 -17.29 -10.07 4.27
CA LEU A 129 -17.19 -8.96 3.31
C LEU A 129 -16.88 -9.46 1.90
N THR A 130 -16.01 -10.46 1.74
CA THR A 130 -15.70 -11.01 0.41
C THR A 130 -16.83 -11.87 -0.14
N GLU A 131 -17.54 -12.63 0.70
CA GLU A 131 -18.76 -13.33 0.32
C GLU A 131 -19.86 -12.36 -0.14
N LEU A 132 -20.01 -11.22 0.54
CA LEU A 132 -20.99 -10.18 0.19
C LEU A 132 -20.79 -9.63 -1.23
N LEU A 133 -19.55 -9.56 -1.73
CA LEU A 133 -19.27 -9.05 -3.08
C LEU A 133 -19.95 -9.87 -4.19
N HIS A 134 -20.18 -11.17 -3.96
CA HIS A 134 -20.90 -12.01 -4.93
C HIS A 134 -22.37 -11.61 -5.07
N GLU A 135 -23.00 -11.22 -3.98
CA GLU A 135 -24.41 -10.80 -3.94
C GLU A 135 -24.57 -9.31 -4.28
N ARG A 136 -23.56 -8.48 -3.95
CA ARG A 136 -23.57 -7.03 -4.07
C ARG A 136 -22.25 -6.48 -4.63
N PRO A 137 -21.99 -6.65 -5.95
CA PRO A 137 -20.77 -6.15 -6.58
C PRO A 137 -20.61 -4.62 -6.50
N ASP A 138 -21.71 -3.88 -6.32
CA ASP A 138 -21.71 -2.42 -6.17
C ASP A 138 -20.93 -1.92 -4.95
N LEU A 139 -20.68 -2.81 -3.99
CA LEU A 139 -19.94 -2.54 -2.75
C LEU A 139 -18.43 -2.70 -2.89
N ALA A 140 -17.94 -3.22 -4.03
CA ALA A 140 -16.51 -3.34 -4.32
C ALA A 140 -15.74 -2.04 -4.08
N ARG A 141 -16.35 -0.90 -4.41
CA ARG A 141 -15.77 0.43 -4.23
C ARG A 141 -15.41 0.79 -2.78
N PHE A 142 -15.94 0.06 -1.79
CA PHE A 142 -15.67 0.28 -0.36
C PHE A 142 -14.75 -0.82 0.19
N ILE A 143 -14.97 -2.07 -0.23
CA ILE A 143 -14.25 -3.23 0.31
C ILE A 143 -12.85 -3.36 -0.30
N VAL A 144 -12.71 -3.11 -1.60
CA VAL A 144 -11.41 -3.21 -2.28
C VAL A 144 -10.44 -2.17 -1.73
N PRO A 145 -10.81 -0.89 -1.51
CA PRO A 145 -9.89 0.06 -0.91
C PRO A 145 -9.37 -0.37 0.46
N LEU A 146 -10.26 -0.83 1.34
CA LEU A 146 -9.90 -1.33 2.66
C LEU A 146 -8.85 -2.44 2.60
N ALA A 147 -9.02 -3.42 1.71
CA ALA A 147 -8.08 -4.53 1.53
C ALA A 147 -6.67 -4.05 1.13
N PHE A 148 -6.60 -3.05 0.26
CA PHE A 148 -5.35 -2.46 -0.22
C PHE A 148 -4.70 -1.54 0.82
N ASP A 149 -5.50 -0.80 1.57
CA ASP A 149 -5.01 0.04 2.66
C ASP A 149 -4.37 -0.86 3.72
N GLU A 150 -5.01 -1.94 4.16
CA GLU A 150 -4.41 -2.87 5.12
C GLU A 150 -3.04 -3.42 4.67
N GLN A 151 -2.90 -3.75 3.37
CA GLN A 151 -1.63 -4.18 2.79
C GLN A 151 -0.57 -3.09 2.84
N LEU A 152 -0.91 -1.86 2.46
CA LEU A 152 0.00 -0.72 2.49
C LEU A 152 0.56 -0.48 3.91
N HIS A 153 -0.24 -0.79 4.93
CA HIS A 153 0.08 -0.54 6.34
C HIS A 153 0.83 -1.72 7.00
N GLY A 154 1.15 -2.78 6.24
CA GLY A 154 1.86 -3.95 6.73
C GLY A 154 1.03 -4.84 7.67
N ALA A 155 -0.30 -4.72 7.63
CA ALA A 155 -1.17 -5.56 8.43
C ALA A 155 -1.15 -7.00 7.88
N PRO A 156 -1.13 -8.04 8.74
CA PRO A 156 -1.27 -9.43 8.30
C PRO A 156 -2.71 -9.63 7.81
N THR A 157 -2.96 -9.47 6.51
CA THR A 157 -4.33 -9.43 6.01
C THR A 157 -4.82 -10.82 5.62
N LEU A 158 -6.05 -11.14 5.99
CA LEU A 158 -6.84 -12.18 5.34
C LEU A 158 -7.81 -11.58 4.30
N LEU A 159 -8.07 -10.27 4.35
CA LEU A 159 -9.02 -9.62 3.45
C LEU A 159 -8.50 -9.53 2.02
N PHE A 160 -7.26 -9.08 1.82
CA PHE A 160 -6.68 -9.01 0.48
C PHE A 160 -6.53 -10.40 -0.14
N ASP A 161 -6.09 -11.38 0.65
CA ASP A 161 -5.98 -12.78 0.23
C ASP A 161 -7.35 -13.35 -0.16
N ALA A 162 -8.37 -13.18 0.69
CA ALA A 162 -9.72 -13.61 0.37
C ALA A 162 -10.30 -12.87 -0.85
N LEU A 163 -9.98 -11.58 -1.02
CA LEU A 163 -10.38 -10.80 -2.19
C LEU A 163 -9.77 -11.36 -3.46
N LEU A 164 -8.47 -11.68 -3.47
CA LEU A 164 -7.81 -12.30 -4.61
C LEU A 164 -8.41 -13.66 -4.97
N GLU A 165 -8.69 -14.49 -3.98
CA GLU A 165 -9.22 -15.84 -4.18
C GLU A 165 -10.67 -15.85 -4.65
N THR A 166 -11.52 -14.98 -4.08
CA THR A 166 -12.97 -15.10 -4.25
C THR A 166 -13.59 -13.99 -5.09
N ALA A 167 -12.93 -12.82 -5.19
CA ALA A 167 -13.51 -11.65 -5.86
C ALA A 167 -12.46 -10.79 -6.58
N ALA A 168 -11.44 -11.40 -7.19
CA ALA A 168 -10.41 -10.69 -7.96
C ALA A 168 -10.99 -9.85 -9.12
N TYR A 169 -12.17 -10.20 -9.63
CA TYR A 169 -12.90 -9.40 -10.63
C TYR A 169 -13.25 -7.99 -10.13
N ALA A 170 -13.36 -7.79 -8.82
CA ALA A 170 -13.68 -6.51 -8.21
C ALA A 170 -12.50 -5.52 -8.21
N ILE A 171 -11.27 -6.02 -8.38
CA ILE A 171 -10.06 -5.20 -8.41
C ILE A 171 -9.97 -4.50 -9.77
N THR A 172 -10.06 -3.17 -9.80
CA THR A 172 -9.96 -2.40 -11.04
C THR A 172 -8.54 -1.89 -11.26
N TRP A 173 -8.22 -1.56 -12.52
CA TRP A 173 -6.96 -0.88 -12.84
C TRP A 173 -6.80 0.42 -12.05
N ASP A 174 -7.85 1.26 -11.97
CA ASP A 174 -7.80 2.51 -11.21
C ASP A 174 -7.35 2.31 -9.77
N ARG A 175 -7.80 1.22 -9.12
CA ARG A 175 -7.38 0.92 -7.76
C ARG A 175 -5.93 0.44 -7.68
N ILE A 176 -5.50 -0.39 -8.62
CA ILE A 176 -4.11 -0.84 -8.72
C ILE A 176 -3.17 0.35 -8.94
N TYR A 177 -3.56 1.28 -9.83
CA TYR A 177 -2.81 2.49 -10.12
C TYR A 177 -2.62 3.36 -8.87
N LEU A 178 -3.71 3.66 -8.15
CA LEU A 178 -3.63 4.44 -6.91
C LEU A 178 -2.75 3.77 -5.86
N TYR A 179 -2.85 2.45 -5.72
CA TYR A 179 -2.00 1.71 -4.79
C TYR A 179 -0.54 1.74 -5.19
N ALA A 180 -0.22 1.57 -6.49
CA ALA A 180 1.15 1.68 -6.97
C ALA A 180 1.75 3.07 -6.69
N GLU A 181 0.95 4.14 -6.84
CA GLU A 181 1.37 5.49 -6.44
C GLU A 181 1.62 5.59 -4.94
N ASP A 182 0.76 5.00 -4.10
CA ASP A 182 0.96 4.97 -2.65
C ASP A 182 2.23 4.22 -2.25
N ILE A 183 2.54 3.09 -2.87
CA ILE A 183 3.78 2.32 -2.63
C ILE A 183 5.02 3.18 -2.85
N ARG A 184 5.03 3.99 -3.91
CA ARG A 184 6.17 4.89 -4.21
C ARG A 184 6.41 5.94 -3.14
N THR A 185 5.38 6.28 -2.35
CA THR A 185 5.51 7.22 -1.24
C THR A 185 6.02 6.57 0.05
N LEU A 186 6.15 5.24 0.09
CA LEU A 186 6.68 4.53 1.26
C LEU A 186 8.19 4.70 1.37
N GLU A 187 8.65 4.93 2.59
CA GLU A 187 10.07 4.93 2.93
C GLU A 187 10.55 3.48 3.17
N GLY A 188 11.73 3.15 2.65
CA GLY A 188 12.35 1.84 2.85
C GLY A 188 12.08 0.84 1.72
N LYS A 189 13.17 0.26 1.20
CA LYS A 189 13.18 -0.68 0.07
C LYS A 189 12.39 -1.96 0.36
N GLU A 190 12.48 -2.49 1.59
CA GLU A 190 11.78 -3.73 2.00
C GLU A 190 10.25 -3.58 1.96
N HIS A 191 9.72 -2.42 2.36
CA HIS A 191 8.29 -2.15 2.33
C HIS A 191 7.79 -2.03 0.89
N GLN A 192 8.55 -1.34 0.04
CA GLN A 192 8.23 -1.24 -1.38
C GLN A 192 8.23 -2.63 -2.03
N GLU A 193 9.28 -3.41 -1.83
CA GLU A 193 9.40 -4.78 -2.34
C GLU A 193 8.21 -5.65 -1.93
N SER A 194 7.85 -5.65 -0.64
CA SER A 194 6.71 -6.40 -0.12
C SER A 194 5.40 -6.03 -0.82
N ASN A 195 5.12 -4.74 -1.00
CA ASN A 195 3.89 -4.29 -1.67
C ASN A 195 3.91 -4.57 -3.19
N TYR A 196 5.06 -4.47 -3.87
CA TYR A 196 5.18 -4.88 -5.27
C TYR A 196 5.03 -6.40 -5.44
N ASN A 197 5.44 -7.20 -4.46
CA ASN A 197 5.13 -8.63 -4.42
C ASN A 197 3.61 -8.88 -4.32
N GLN A 198 2.85 -8.01 -3.65
CA GLN A 198 1.37 -8.07 -3.67
C GLN A 198 0.80 -7.76 -5.05
N LEU A 199 1.35 -6.77 -5.76
CA LEU A 199 1.01 -6.48 -7.16
C LEU A 199 1.26 -7.69 -8.07
N ALA A 200 2.35 -8.42 -7.85
CA ALA A 200 2.63 -9.66 -8.58
C ALA A 200 1.56 -10.73 -8.33
N ARG A 201 1.03 -10.83 -7.11
CA ARG A 201 -0.09 -11.74 -6.79
C ARG A 201 -1.36 -11.34 -7.52
N ILE A 202 -1.73 -10.06 -7.54
CA ILE A 202 -2.90 -9.58 -8.30
C ILE A 202 -2.83 -10.02 -9.77
N LEU A 203 -1.65 -9.87 -10.39
CA LEU A 203 -1.43 -10.25 -11.78
C LEU A 203 -1.71 -11.75 -12.04
N CYS A 204 -1.42 -12.64 -11.09
CA CYS A 204 -1.77 -14.06 -11.21
C CYS A 204 -3.29 -14.31 -11.27
N HIS A 205 -4.10 -13.44 -10.67
CA HIS A 205 -5.57 -13.55 -10.66
C HIS A 205 -6.26 -12.71 -11.74
N ARG A 206 -5.61 -11.65 -12.24
CA ARG A 206 -6.13 -10.69 -13.23
C ARG A 206 -5.16 -10.50 -14.39
N THR A 207 -4.96 -11.56 -15.15
CA THR A 207 -4.09 -11.56 -16.33
C THR A 207 -4.60 -10.65 -17.45
N ASP A 208 -5.90 -10.34 -17.47
CA ASP A 208 -6.50 -9.34 -18.34
C ASP A 208 -5.94 -7.93 -18.11
N LEU A 209 -5.40 -7.64 -16.92
CA LEU A 209 -4.78 -6.36 -16.59
C LEU A 209 -3.27 -6.34 -16.85
N ALA A 210 -2.69 -7.41 -17.40
CA ALA A 210 -1.24 -7.59 -17.51
C ALA A 210 -0.51 -6.46 -18.25
N GLU A 211 -1.14 -5.84 -19.26
CA GLU A 211 -0.58 -4.71 -19.99
C GLU A 211 -0.23 -3.53 -19.08
N HIS A 212 -1.01 -3.32 -18.01
CA HIS A 212 -0.80 -2.23 -17.07
C HIS A 212 0.32 -2.51 -16.06
N PHE A 213 0.74 -3.77 -15.90
CA PHE A 213 1.85 -4.15 -15.02
C PHE A 213 3.22 -4.08 -15.69
N VAL A 214 3.29 -3.97 -17.03
CA VAL A 214 4.56 -3.94 -17.78
C VAL A 214 5.46 -2.81 -17.32
N TYR A 215 4.93 -1.58 -17.28
CA TYR A 215 5.72 -0.41 -16.91
C TYR A 215 6.12 -0.41 -15.43
N PRO A 216 5.21 -0.69 -14.46
CA PRO A 216 5.60 -0.89 -13.07
C PRO A 216 6.70 -1.94 -12.88
N ALA A 217 6.60 -3.10 -13.55
CA ALA A 217 7.59 -4.17 -13.47
C ALA A 217 8.98 -3.71 -13.94
N PHE A 218 9.04 -2.97 -15.04
CA PHE A 218 10.29 -2.42 -15.57
C PHE A 218 10.87 -1.33 -14.67
N GLN A 219 10.03 -0.47 -14.11
CA GLN A 219 10.47 0.58 -13.20
C GLN A 219 11.07 -0.01 -11.92
N GLU A 220 10.43 -1.04 -11.36
CA GLU A 220 10.91 -1.82 -10.21
C GLU A 220 12.29 -2.43 -10.49
N GLN A 221 12.39 -3.14 -11.61
CA GLN A 221 13.64 -3.78 -12.03
C GLN A 221 14.76 -2.73 -12.22
N ALA A 222 14.43 -1.58 -12.82
CA ALA A 222 15.35 -0.49 -13.06
C ALA A 222 15.80 0.22 -11.77
N SER A 223 14.94 0.29 -10.75
CA SER A 223 15.29 0.87 -9.44
C SER A 223 16.17 -0.06 -8.60
N GLY A 224 16.29 -1.33 -9.00
CA GLY A 224 17.03 -2.36 -8.28
C GLY A 224 16.26 -2.91 -7.08
N CYS A 225 14.95 -2.67 -7.02
CA CYS A 225 14.09 -3.29 -6.03
C CYS A 225 13.83 -4.75 -6.42
N GLU A 226 13.85 -5.63 -5.41
CA GLU A 226 13.91 -7.08 -5.61
C GLU A 226 12.52 -7.71 -5.57
N SER A 227 11.54 -7.12 -6.27
CA SER A 227 10.20 -7.69 -6.35
C SER A 227 10.09 -8.83 -7.38
N ASN A 228 9.11 -9.71 -7.16
CA ASN A 228 8.76 -10.78 -8.09
C ASN A 228 7.88 -10.30 -9.25
N LEU A 229 7.67 -8.99 -9.41
CA LEU A 229 6.67 -8.46 -10.35
C LEU A 229 7.04 -8.75 -11.81
N LEU A 230 8.28 -8.42 -12.23
CA LEU A 230 8.75 -8.74 -13.58
C LEU A 230 8.78 -10.25 -13.83
N LEU A 231 9.32 -11.02 -12.89
CA LEU A 231 9.39 -12.48 -13.03
C LEU A 231 8.00 -13.12 -13.15
N THR A 232 7.03 -12.62 -12.39
CA THR A 232 5.65 -13.09 -12.46
C THR A 232 5.02 -12.72 -13.80
N LEU A 233 5.19 -11.48 -14.26
CA LEU A 233 4.70 -11.05 -15.58
C LEU A 233 5.27 -11.91 -16.71
N LEU A 234 6.57 -12.20 -16.69
CA LEU A 234 7.21 -13.09 -17.67
C LEU A 234 6.67 -14.51 -17.64
N ARG A 235 6.26 -14.99 -16.46
CA ARG A 235 5.70 -16.33 -16.28
C ARG A 235 4.24 -16.43 -16.73
N VAL A 236 3.41 -15.45 -16.39
CA VAL A 236 1.94 -15.57 -16.55
C VAL A 236 1.39 -14.85 -17.77
N ALA A 237 2.03 -13.76 -18.20
CA ALA A 237 1.56 -12.96 -19.34
C ALA A 237 2.73 -12.31 -20.12
N PRO A 238 3.74 -13.08 -20.59
CA PRO A 238 4.86 -12.53 -21.34
C PRO A 238 4.45 -11.79 -22.62
N GLN A 239 3.30 -12.16 -23.21
CA GLN A 239 2.71 -11.50 -24.38
C GLN A 239 2.37 -10.02 -24.16
N ALA A 240 2.15 -9.60 -22.90
CA ALA A 240 1.86 -8.20 -22.57
C ALA A 240 3.06 -7.27 -22.85
N ILE A 241 4.28 -7.81 -22.87
CA ILE A 241 5.48 -7.04 -23.18
C ILE A 241 5.57 -6.83 -24.70
N THR A 242 5.21 -5.65 -25.17
CA THR A 242 5.33 -5.29 -26.59
C THR A 242 6.77 -4.93 -26.95
N GLN A 243 7.10 -4.97 -28.25
CA GLN A 243 8.39 -4.48 -28.74
C GLN A 243 8.65 -3.03 -28.30
N THR A 244 7.62 -2.18 -28.33
CA THR A 244 7.72 -0.78 -27.88
C THR A 244 8.11 -0.68 -26.40
N SER A 245 7.42 -1.42 -25.53
CA SER A 245 7.75 -1.40 -24.09
C SER A 245 9.12 -2.00 -23.80
N PHE A 246 9.52 -3.05 -24.52
CA PHE A 246 10.83 -3.66 -24.38
C PHE A 246 11.94 -2.70 -24.82
N ASP A 247 11.78 -2.02 -25.97
CA ASP A 247 12.72 -1.00 -26.43
C ASP A 247 12.90 0.11 -25.40
N HIS A 248 11.80 0.62 -24.80
CA HIS A 248 11.88 1.64 -23.75
C HIS A 248 12.66 1.19 -22.51
N TYR A 249 12.45 -0.06 -22.07
CA TYR A 249 13.20 -0.61 -20.94
C TYR A 249 14.68 -0.75 -21.28
N VAL A 250 15.00 -1.29 -22.45
CA VAL A 250 16.39 -1.42 -22.93
C VAL A 250 17.08 -0.06 -22.99
N ASP A 251 16.42 0.96 -23.54
CA ASP A 251 16.94 2.34 -23.61
C ASP A 251 17.17 2.92 -22.19
N THR A 252 16.26 2.65 -21.24
CA THR A 252 16.40 3.08 -19.83
C THR A 252 17.62 2.45 -19.16
N VAL A 253 17.85 1.16 -19.38
CA VAL A 253 19.03 0.44 -18.84
C VAL A 253 20.33 1.00 -19.42
N TYR A 254 20.32 1.43 -20.68
CA TYR A 254 21.49 2.03 -21.31
C TYR A 254 21.85 3.42 -20.76
N GLU A 255 20.87 4.21 -20.33
CA GLU A 255 21.10 5.55 -19.76
C GLU A 255 21.66 5.51 -18.32
N MET A 256 21.72 4.34 -17.67
CA MET A 256 22.28 4.20 -16.31
C MET A 256 23.80 4.50 -16.27
N ARG A 257 24.23 5.52 -15.51
CA ARG A 257 25.62 6.02 -15.45
C ARG A 257 26.61 5.10 -14.71
N TRP A 258 27.85 5.01 -15.20
CA TRP A 258 28.87 4.00 -14.88
C TRP A 258 29.30 3.78 -13.40
N VAL A 259 29.29 4.78 -12.51
CA VAL A 259 30.11 4.71 -11.26
C VAL A 259 29.39 4.07 -10.06
N VAL A 260 28.06 4.20 -9.95
CA VAL A 260 27.24 3.51 -8.93
C VAL A 260 26.42 2.36 -9.56
N CYS A 261 26.29 2.36 -10.89
CA CYS A 261 25.34 1.50 -11.59
C CYS A 261 25.93 0.22 -12.21
N HIS A 262 27.19 -0.18 -11.97
CA HIS A 262 27.70 -1.38 -12.66
C HIS A 262 26.94 -2.65 -12.25
N GLN A 263 26.71 -2.84 -10.94
CA GLN A 263 25.91 -3.97 -10.43
C GLN A 263 24.45 -3.86 -10.86
N LEU A 264 23.85 -2.67 -10.75
CA LEU A 264 22.46 -2.43 -11.14
C LEU A 264 22.23 -2.61 -12.65
N ARG A 265 23.17 -2.15 -13.48
CA ARG A 265 23.18 -2.36 -14.93
C ARG A 265 23.32 -3.84 -15.25
N SER A 266 24.24 -4.56 -14.61
CA SER A 266 24.38 -6.01 -14.80
C SER A 266 23.12 -6.77 -14.41
N TYR A 267 22.46 -6.37 -13.30
CA TYR A 267 21.17 -6.93 -12.89
C TYR A 267 20.07 -6.68 -13.93
N ASN A 268 19.99 -5.47 -14.48
CA ASN A 268 19.03 -5.12 -15.52
C ASN A 268 19.34 -5.79 -16.88
N GLU A 269 20.61 -5.96 -17.24
CA GLU A 269 21.05 -6.72 -18.42
C GLU A 269 20.66 -8.20 -18.33
N GLN A 270 20.71 -8.79 -17.12
CA GLN A 270 20.18 -10.15 -16.89
C GLN A 270 18.67 -10.20 -17.11
N ALA A 271 17.92 -9.20 -16.64
CA ALA A 271 16.48 -9.10 -16.87
C ALA A 271 16.12 -8.98 -18.35
N ILE A 272 16.90 -8.27 -19.17
CA ILE A 272 16.75 -8.27 -20.64
C ILE A 272 16.87 -9.71 -21.18
N GLY A 273 17.83 -10.48 -20.69
CA GLY A 273 17.97 -11.90 -21.02
C GLY A 273 16.75 -12.74 -20.63
N TRP A 274 16.17 -12.50 -19.45
CA TRP A 274 14.94 -13.17 -19.02
C TRP A 274 13.75 -12.82 -19.92
N ILE A 275 13.60 -11.54 -20.30
CA ILE A 275 12.54 -11.08 -21.20
C ILE A 275 12.67 -11.77 -22.56
N LEU A 276 13.86 -11.77 -23.16
CA LEU A 276 14.11 -12.42 -24.47
C LEU A 276 13.91 -13.94 -24.41
N LYS A 277 14.20 -14.57 -23.27
CA LYS A 277 13.92 -16.00 -23.07
C LYS A 277 12.41 -16.27 -23.06
N ALA A 278 11.61 -15.41 -22.43
CA ALA A 278 10.15 -15.54 -22.38
C ALA A 278 9.47 -15.08 -23.68
N ARG A 279 10.10 -14.16 -24.42
CA ARG A 279 9.62 -13.58 -25.68
C ARG A 279 10.72 -13.57 -26.74
N PRO A 280 11.03 -14.73 -27.36
CA PRO A 280 12.08 -14.85 -28.36
C PRO A 280 11.79 -14.08 -29.67
N ASP A 281 10.54 -13.67 -29.87
CA ASP A 281 10.11 -12.84 -31.00
C ASP A 281 10.53 -11.37 -30.90
N LEU A 282 10.88 -10.91 -29.69
CA LEU A 282 11.37 -9.55 -29.49
C LEU A 282 12.79 -9.40 -30.03
N VAL A 283 13.02 -8.29 -30.72
CA VAL A 283 14.33 -7.99 -31.31
C VAL A 283 15.06 -7.00 -30.43
N ARG A 284 16.21 -7.40 -29.87
CA ARG A 284 17.13 -6.48 -29.23
C ARG A 284 17.80 -5.61 -30.29
N LYS A 285 17.65 -4.29 -30.16
CA LYS A 285 18.40 -3.34 -30.99
C LYS A 285 19.86 -3.27 -30.50
N PRO A 286 20.85 -3.19 -31.40
CA PRO A 286 22.25 -3.00 -31.01
C PRO A 286 22.43 -1.70 -30.22
N GLU A 287 23.41 -1.66 -29.31
CA GLU A 287 23.78 -0.46 -28.55
C GLU A 287 23.95 0.72 -29.51
N ASN A 288 22.98 1.63 -29.51
CA ASN A 288 23.05 2.84 -30.30
C ASN A 288 23.27 3.98 -29.32
N LYS A 289 24.41 4.67 -29.41
CA LYS A 289 24.70 5.90 -28.65
C LYS A 289 23.75 7.00 -29.13
N LYS A 290 22.46 6.91 -28.78
CA LYS A 290 21.50 7.97 -29.03
C LYS A 290 21.74 9.09 -28.02
N ALA A 291 21.45 10.32 -28.44
CA ALA A 291 21.41 11.44 -27.51
C ALA A 291 20.27 11.21 -26.50
N PRO A 292 20.45 11.59 -25.22
CA PRO A 292 19.46 11.34 -24.18
C PRO A 292 18.10 11.90 -24.61
N GLN A 293 17.12 11.01 -24.76
CA GLN A 293 15.72 11.40 -24.96
C GLN A 293 15.05 11.43 -23.59
N GLU A 294 14.47 12.58 -23.24
CA GLU A 294 13.59 12.65 -22.08
C GLU A 294 12.39 11.73 -22.32
N LEU A 295 12.19 10.81 -21.39
CA LEU A 295 11.00 9.98 -21.33
C LEU A 295 9.75 10.88 -21.33
N PRO A 296 8.68 10.52 -22.05
CA PRO A 296 7.42 11.24 -21.93
C PRO A 296 6.77 11.01 -20.55
N PHE A 297 7.17 11.92 -19.64
CA PHE A 297 6.57 12.55 -18.43
C PHE A 297 6.04 11.75 -17.20
N PRO A 298 6.29 12.25 -15.95
CA PRO A 298 7.39 13.08 -15.45
C PRO A 298 8.36 12.29 -14.56
N LEU A 299 9.65 12.45 -14.85
CA LEU A 299 10.64 12.62 -13.79
C LEU A 299 10.42 14.00 -13.17
N ARG A 300 10.07 14.05 -11.87
CA ARG A 300 10.36 15.08 -10.85
C ARG A 300 9.52 14.74 -9.62
N SER A 301 10.01 14.82 -8.39
CA SER A 301 11.19 15.49 -7.84
C SER A 301 12.32 14.56 -7.45
#